data_AF-A0A962EGA3-F1
#
_entry.id   AF-A0A962EGA3-F1
#
_cell.length_a   1.000
_cell.length_b   1.000
_cell.length_c   1.000
_cell.angle_alpha   90.00
_cell.angle_beta   90.00
_cell.angle_gamma   90.00
#
_symmetry.space_group_name_H-M   'P 1'
#
loop_
_entity.id
_entity.type
_entity.pdbx_description
1 polymer ?
#
loop_
_entity_poly.entity_id
_entity_poly.type
_entity_poly.pdbx_seq_one_letter_code
_entity_poly.pdbx_strand_id
1 'polypeptide(L)'
;MVLSTLCFAGMAITIREASAQLHAFEIAFFRNLFGLLFALPLLLHAGVHILRTKRLGLYVLRCVIGLSAMLCGFWSLVHLPLAQAIALSYTTPLFVTIGAVLVLGEVVRIRRWSAIIVGFLGALIILRP
;
A
#
# COMPACT_ATOMS: atom_id res chain seq x y z
N MET A 1 16.27 -0.92 7.40
CA MET A 1 15.27 0.14 7.69
C MET A 1 15.60 1.42 6.91
N VAL A 2 16.71 2.12 7.19
CA VAL A 2 17.06 3.39 6.51
C VAL A 2 17.24 3.27 4.99
N LEU A 3 17.98 2.25 4.53
CA LEU A 3 18.16 2.01 3.09
C LEU A 3 16.82 1.69 2.39
N SER A 4 15.99 0.86 3.02
CA SER A 4 14.66 0.52 2.51
C SER A 4 13.75 1.74 2.42
N THR A 5 13.79 2.65 3.40
CA THR A 5 13.01 3.89 3.36
C THR A 5 13.51 4.86 2.29
N LEU A 6 14.82 4.92 2.03
CA LEU A 6 15.38 5.74 0.94
C LEU A 6 14.96 5.20 -0.43
N CYS A 7 15.06 3.89 -0.65
CA CYS A 7 14.59 3.27 -1.88
C CYS A 7 13.07 3.48 -2.08
N PHE A 8 12.29 3.39 -1.00
CA PHE A 8 10.84 3.62 -1.06
C PHE A 8 10.49 5.09 -1.38
N ALA A 9 11.23 6.03 -0.79
CA ALA A 9 11.08 7.45 -1.09
C ALA A 9 11.44 7.75 -2.56
N GLY A 10 12.55 7.20 -3.07
CA GLY A 10 12.92 7.31 -4.47
C GLY A 10 11.85 6.76 -5.42
N MET A 11 11.30 5.58 -5.10
CA MET A 11 10.18 4.98 -5.85
C MET A 11 8.94 5.88 -5.85
N ALA A 12 8.60 6.51 -4.73
CA ALA A 12 7.43 7.39 -4.64
C ALA A 12 7.59 8.64 -5.51
N ILE A 13 8.80 9.22 -5.56
CA ILE A 13 9.11 10.38 -6.39
C ILE A 13 9.02 10.02 -7.87
N THR A 14 9.63 8.91 -8.30
CA THR A 14 9.60 8.49 -9.71
C THR A 14 8.19 8.15 -10.18
N ILE A 15 7.38 7.50 -9.33
CA ILE A 15 5.96 7.24 -9.63
C ILE A 15 5.18 8.53 -9.77
N ARG A 16 5.43 9.54 -8.93
CA ARG A 16 4.73 10.82 -8.98
C ARG A 16 5.04 11.59 -10.27
N GLU A 17 6.32 11.69 -10.65
CA GLU A 17 6.74 12.31 -11.90
C GLU A 17 6.17 11.56 -13.11
N ALA A 18 6.20 10.22 -13.09
CA ALA A 18 5.58 9.41 -14.14
C ALA A 18 4.05 9.57 -14.19
N SER A 19 3.38 9.81 -13.07
CA SER A 19 1.93 10.02 -13.01
C SER A 19 1.48 11.33 -13.65
N ALA A 20 2.40 12.26 -13.94
CA ALA A 20 2.09 13.49 -14.66
C ALA A 20 1.90 13.26 -16.17
N GLN A 21 2.45 12.17 -16.71
CA GLN A 21 2.47 11.88 -18.15
C GLN A 21 1.79 10.55 -18.51
N LEU A 22 1.78 9.58 -17.60
CA LEU A 22 1.26 8.24 -17.82
C LEU A 22 0.06 7.96 -16.92
N HIS A 23 -0.86 7.14 -17.43
CA HIS A 23 -1.96 6.67 -16.62
C HIS A 23 -1.45 5.76 -15.50
N ALA A 24 -1.99 5.96 -14.31
CA ALA A 24 -1.87 5.11 -13.14
C ALA A 24 -1.77 3.59 -13.41
N PHE A 25 -2.62 3.08 -14.30
CA PHE A 25 -2.66 1.66 -14.68
C PHE A 25 -1.37 1.20 -15.36
N GLU A 26 -0.79 2.02 -16.25
CA GLU A 26 0.45 1.71 -16.94
C GLU A 26 1.62 1.67 -15.96
N ILE A 27 1.66 2.63 -15.03
CA ILE A 27 2.68 2.67 -13.97
C ILE A 27 2.57 1.43 -13.07
N ALA A 28 1.35 1.02 -12.71
CA ALA A 28 1.09 -0.20 -11.94
C ALA A 28 1.56 -1.46 -12.67
N PHE A 29 1.27 -1.52 -13.97
CA PHE A 29 1.64 -2.64 -14.83
C PHE A 29 3.17 -2.76 -14.95
N PHE A 30 3.86 -1.68 -15.32
CA PHE A 30 5.32 -1.67 -15.44
C PHE A 30 6.00 -1.96 -14.11
N ARG A 31 5.50 -1.42 -12.99
CA ARG A 31 6.04 -1.71 -11.66
C ARG A 31 5.98 -3.21 -11.32
N ASN A 32 4.84 -3.86 -11.55
CA ASN A 32 4.69 -5.29 -11.31
C ASN A 32 5.48 -6.13 -12.32
N LEU A 33 5.60 -5.68 -13.58
CA LEU A 33 6.37 -6.35 -14.61
C LEU A 33 7.87 -6.33 -14.30
N PHE A 34 8.44 -5.17 -13.97
CA PHE A 34 9.84 -5.08 -13.56
C PHE A 34 10.10 -5.81 -12.24
N GLY A 35 9.18 -5.73 -11.29
CA GLY A 35 9.25 -6.52 -10.06
C GLY A 35 9.30 -8.03 -10.35
N LEU A 36 8.47 -8.51 -11.28
CA LEU A 36 8.49 -9.90 -11.73
C LEU A 36 9.80 -10.24 -12.45
N LEU A 37 10.29 -9.38 -13.33
CA LEU A 37 11.51 -9.60 -14.11
C LEU A 37 12.76 -9.69 -13.22
N PHE A 38 12.84 -8.87 -12.18
CA PHE A 38 13.90 -8.95 -11.16
C PHE A 38 13.71 -10.14 -10.21
N ALA A 39 12.47 -10.51 -9.90
CA ALA A 39 12.19 -11.69 -9.09
C ALA A 39 12.39 -13.01 -9.87
N LEU A 40 12.31 -12.98 -11.20
CA LEU A 40 12.41 -14.13 -12.09
C LEU A 40 13.72 -14.93 -11.90
N PRO A 41 14.93 -14.33 -11.95
CA PRO A 41 16.18 -15.07 -11.75
C PRO A 41 16.29 -15.67 -10.34
N LEU A 42 15.73 -15.00 -9.33
CA LEU A 42 15.65 -15.52 -7.96
C LEU A 42 14.70 -16.72 -7.88
N LEU A 43 13.57 -16.67 -8.60
CA LEU A 43 12.60 -17.75 -8.70
C LEU A 43 13.16 -18.98 -9.43
N LEU A 44 13.93 -18.75 -10.49
CA LEU A 44 14.61 -19.80 -11.26
C LEU A 44 15.71 -20.47 -10.42
N HIS A 45 16.46 -19.69 -9.62
CA HIS A 45 17.45 -20.23 -8.67
C HIS A 45 16.83 -21.02 -7.51
N ALA A 46 15.70 -20.54 -6.98
CA ALA A 46 15.07 -21.15 -5.81
C ALA A 46 14.14 -22.33 -6.17
N GLY A 47 13.85 -22.52 -7.46
CA GLY A 47 13.09 -23.64 -8.01
C GLY A 47 11.57 -23.45 -7.95
N VAL A 48 10.89 -23.96 -8.97
CA VAL A 48 9.41 -23.92 -9.13
C VAL A 48 8.66 -24.63 -7.98
N HIS A 49 9.37 -25.37 -7.13
CA HIS A 49 8.79 -26.02 -5.96
C HIS A 49 8.32 -25.03 -4.89
N ILE A 50 8.90 -23.81 -4.83
CA ILE A 50 8.44 -22.73 -3.93
C ILE A 50 7.11 -22.14 -4.38
N LEU A 51 6.84 -22.12 -5.70
CA LEU A 51 5.54 -21.72 -6.25
C LEU A 51 4.42 -22.70 -5.88
N ARG A 52 4.76 -23.92 -5.43
CA ARG A 52 3.79 -24.95 -5.00
C ARG A 52 3.23 -24.61 -3.62
N THR A 53 2.47 -23.53 -3.56
CA THR A 53 1.84 -23.05 -2.34
C THR A 53 0.46 -23.68 -2.18
N LYS A 54 0.23 -24.42 -1.08
CA LYS A 54 -1.09 -25.02 -0.74
C LYS A 54 -2.20 -23.98 -0.46
N ARG A 55 -1.88 -22.68 -0.45
CA ARG A 55 -2.79 -21.57 -0.10
C ARG A 55 -2.97 -20.57 -1.25
N LEU A 56 -3.17 -21.06 -2.48
CA LEU A 56 -3.42 -20.21 -3.66
C LEU A 56 -4.55 -19.19 -3.43
N GLY A 57 -5.63 -19.59 -2.74
CA GLY A 57 -6.75 -18.69 -2.44
C GLY A 57 -6.37 -17.44 -1.64
N LEU A 58 -5.47 -17.55 -0.65
CA LEU A 58 -4.98 -16.40 0.12
C LEU A 58 -4.09 -15.47 -0.71
N TYR A 59 -3.30 -16.04 -1.62
CA TYR A 59 -2.50 -15.25 -2.56
C TYR A 59 -3.38 -14.49 -3.55
N VAL A 60 -4.38 -15.15 -4.13
CA VAL A 60 -5.34 -14.50 -5.03
C VAL A 60 -6.08 -13.38 -4.30
N LEU A 61 -6.60 -13.65 -3.09
CA LEU A 61 -7.29 -12.63 -2.28
C LEU A 61 -6.36 -11.43 -2.00
N ARG A 62 -5.10 -11.68 -1.61
CA ARG A 62 -4.11 -10.62 -1.37
C ARG A 62 -3.81 -9.82 -2.64
N CYS A 63 -3.67 -10.48 -3.78
CA CYS A 63 -3.44 -9.80 -5.06
C CYS A 63 -4.65 -8.96 -5.46
N VAL A 64 -5.88 -9.48 -5.33
CA VAL A 64 -7.11 -8.76 -5.67
C VAL A 64 -7.31 -7.55 -4.76
N ILE A 65 -7.16 -7.71 -3.45
CA ILE A 65 -7.26 -6.60 -2.49
C ILE A 65 -6.15 -5.56 -2.73
N GLY A 66 -4.93 -6.02 -3.02
CA GLY A 66 -3.81 -5.12 -3.32
C GLY A 66 -4.01 -4.32 -4.61
N LEU A 67 -4.49 -4.99 -5.67
CA LEU A 67 -4.83 -4.35 -6.95
C LEU A 67 -5.97 -3.36 -6.76
N SER A 68 -7.08 -3.75 -6.12
CA SER A 68 -8.21 -2.85 -5.91
C SER A 68 -7.82 -1.64 -5.06
N ALA A 69 -7.04 -1.82 -4.00
CA ALA A 69 -6.52 -0.72 -3.18
C ALA A 69 -5.63 0.23 -4.00
N MET A 70 -4.77 -0.33 -4.86
CA MET A 70 -3.90 0.46 -5.74
C MET A 70 -4.73 1.26 -6.75
N LEU A 71 -5.74 0.65 -7.39
CA LEU A 71 -6.63 1.34 -8.33
C LEU A 71 -7.45 2.45 -7.65
N CYS A 72 -8.00 2.19 -6.47
CA CYS A 72 -8.69 3.21 -5.67
C CYS A 72 -7.74 4.36 -5.27
N GLY A 73 -6.49 4.04 -4.92
CA GLY A 73 -5.47 5.05 -4.61
C GLY A 73 -5.16 5.95 -5.79
N PHE A 74 -5.03 5.39 -6.98
CA PHE A 74 -4.87 6.17 -8.20
C PHE A 74 -6.12 6.98 -8.57
N TRP A 75 -7.31 6.40 -8.42
CA TRP A 75 -8.56 7.12 -8.63
C TRP A 75 -8.64 8.35 -7.72
N SER A 76 -8.26 8.19 -6.46
CA SER A 76 -8.15 9.26 -5.47
C SER A 76 -7.17 10.35 -5.94
N LEU A 77 -5.98 9.97 -6.43
CA LEU A 77 -5.00 10.94 -6.93
C LEU A 77 -5.48 11.75 -8.14
N VAL A 78 -6.33 11.18 -9.00
CA VAL A 78 -6.86 11.86 -10.19
C VAL A 78 -8.03 12.79 -9.84
N HIS A 79 -8.87 12.41 -8.87
CA HIS A 79 -10.11 13.14 -8.56
C HIS A 79 -10.01 14.06 -7.33
N LEU A 80 -9.04 13.85 -6.45
CA LEU A 80 -8.82 14.65 -5.26
C LEU A 80 -7.51 15.43 -5.37
N PRO A 81 -7.46 16.69 -4.86
CA PRO A 81 -6.20 17.39 -4.64
C PRO A 81 -5.22 16.53 -3.85
N LEU A 82 -3.94 16.55 -4.22
CA LEU A 82 -2.89 15.73 -3.62
C LEU A 82 -2.88 15.79 -2.08
N ALA A 83 -3.11 16.97 -1.50
CA ALA A 83 -3.18 17.17 -0.07
C ALA A 83 -4.31 16.35 0.59
N GLN A 84 -5.49 16.29 -0.04
CA GLN A 84 -6.62 15.50 0.45
C GLN A 84 -6.36 14.00 0.34
N ALA A 85 -5.73 13.55 -0.76
CA ALA A 85 -5.35 12.14 -0.93
C ALA A 85 -4.33 11.68 0.13
N ILE A 86 -3.33 12.51 0.42
CA ILE A 86 -2.33 12.24 1.47
C ILE A 86 -3.02 12.19 2.84
N ALA A 87 -3.93 13.12 3.12
CA ALA A 87 -4.58 13.14 4.40
C ALA A 87 -5.55 11.97 4.63
N LEU A 88 -6.23 11.50 3.57
CA LEU A 88 -6.97 10.24 3.63
C LEU A 88 -6.05 9.07 4.01
N SER A 89 -4.81 9.07 3.53
CA SER A 89 -3.82 8.03 3.85
C SER A 89 -3.38 8.08 5.33
N TYR A 90 -3.48 9.23 6.02
CA TYR A 90 -3.27 9.27 7.47
C TYR A 90 -4.41 8.62 8.27
N THR A 91 -5.57 8.38 7.65
CA THR A 91 -6.66 7.62 8.28
C THR A 91 -6.47 6.11 8.15
N THR A 92 -5.54 5.63 7.31
CA THR A 92 -5.25 4.20 7.14
C THR A 92 -5.00 3.44 8.45
N PRO A 93 -4.26 3.96 9.46
CA PRO A 93 -4.06 3.28 10.74
C PRO A 93 -5.36 2.96 11.51
N LEU A 94 -6.41 3.80 11.38
CA LEU A 94 -7.73 3.53 11.94
C LEU A 94 -8.31 2.25 11.34
N PHE A 95 -8.40 2.22 10.01
CA PHE A 95 -8.98 1.10 9.28
C PHE A 95 -8.18 -0.19 9.45
N VAL A 96 -6.85 -0.10 9.49
CA VAL A 96 -5.98 -1.25 9.76
C VAL A 96 -6.23 -1.82 11.15
N THR A 97 -6.42 -0.97 12.16
CA THR A 97 -6.69 -1.45 13.52
C THR A 97 -8.06 -2.12 13.62
N ILE A 98 -9.10 -1.52 13.04
CA ILE A 98 -10.44 -2.13 12.99
C ILE A 98 -10.38 -3.47 12.25
N GLY A 99 -9.69 -3.51 11.11
CA GLY A 99 -9.46 -4.74 10.35
C GLY A 99 -8.69 -5.80 11.14
N ALA A 100 -7.69 -5.41 11.94
CA ALA A 100 -6.96 -6.34 12.80
C ALA A 100 -7.84 -6.94 13.90
N VAL A 101 -8.73 -6.15 14.52
CA VAL A 101 -9.70 -6.66 15.50
C VAL A 101 -10.65 -7.65 14.84
N LEU A 102 -11.21 -7.33 13.67
CA LEU A 102 -12.22 -8.15 13.01
C LEU A 102 -11.64 -9.41 12.34
N VAL A 103 -10.48 -9.31 11.69
CA VAL A 103 -9.89 -10.40 10.89
C VAL A 103 -8.94 -11.27 11.72
N LEU A 104 -8.15 -10.68 12.62
CA LEU A 104 -7.21 -11.42 13.48
C LEU A 104 -7.78 -11.74 14.87
N GLY A 105 -8.89 -11.13 15.28
CA GLY A 105 -9.46 -11.32 16.62
C GLY A 105 -8.63 -10.70 17.74
N GLU A 106 -7.67 -9.80 17.44
CA GLU A 106 -6.84 -9.17 18.45
C GLU A 106 -7.68 -8.26 19.37
N VAL A 107 -7.56 -8.45 20.69
CA VAL A 107 -8.19 -7.57 21.68
C VAL A 107 -7.38 -6.28 21.82
N VAL A 108 -7.84 -5.22 21.16
CA VAL A 108 -7.14 -3.94 21.14
C VAL A 108 -7.44 -3.15 22.43
N ARG A 109 -6.44 -3.05 23.31
CA ARG A 109 -6.50 -2.25 24.55
C ARG A 109 -6.69 -0.75 24.28
N ILE A 110 -7.30 -0.05 25.24
CA ILE A 110 -7.65 1.39 25.19
C ILE A 110 -6.48 2.31 24.75
N ARG A 111 -5.23 1.92 25.05
CA ARG A 111 -4.00 2.65 24.68
C ARG A 111 -3.76 2.73 23.17
N ARG A 112 -4.15 1.70 22.41
CA ARG A 112 -4.05 1.71 20.93
C ARG A 112 -5.15 2.58 20.33
N TRP A 113 -6.37 2.53 20.89
CA TRP A 113 -7.47 3.43 20.50
C TRP A 113 -7.11 4.91 20.70
N SER A 114 -6.50 5.28 21.82
CA SER A 114 -6.05 6.66 22.05
C SER A 114 -4.96 7.09 21.07
N ALA A 115 -3.99 6.22 20.76
CA ALA A 115 -2.94 6.52 19.78
C ALA A 115 -3.50 6.77 18.37
N ILE A 116 -4.56 6.04 18.01
CA ILE A 116 -5.23 6.19 16.72
C ILE A 116 -6.03 7.49 16.65
N ILE A 117 -6.77 7.84 17.71
CA ILE A 117 -7.49 9.13 17.79
C ILE A 117 -6.50 10.30 17.74
N VAL A 118 -5.37 10.21 18.45
CA VAL A 118 -4.30 11.22 18.40
C VAL A 118 -3.69 11.31 16.99
N GLY A 119 -3.45 10.18 16.33
CA GLY A 119 -2.97 10.15 14.95
C GLY A 119 -3.97 10.77 13.95
N PHE A 120 -5.26 10.52 14.13
CA PHE A 120 -6.32 11.11 13.34
C PHE A 120 -6.47 12.62 13.56
N LEU A 121 -6.36 13.08 14.82
CA LEU A 121 -6.32 14.50 15.15
C LEU A 121 -5.10 15.19 14.54
N GLY A 122 -3.92 14.55 14.57
CA GLY A 122 -2.71 15.06 13.90
C GLY A 122 -2.88 15.20 12.39
N ALA A 123 -3.54 14.22 11.75
CA ALA A 123 -3.89 14.28 10.33
C ALA A 123 -4.85 15.44 10.02
N LEU A 124 -5.85 15.66 10.86
CA LEU A 124 -6.80 16.77 10.74
C LEU A 124 -6.13 18.14 10.90
N ILE A 125 -5.10 18.25 11.74
CA ILE A 125 -4.31 19.48 11.89
C ILE A 125 -3.50 19.75 10.62
N ILE A 126 -2.88 18.72 10.03
CA ILE A 126 -2.18 18.85 8.73
C ILE A 126 -3.15 19.19 7.59
N LEU A 127 -4.41 18.72 7.69
CA LEU A 127 -5.45 19.00 6.71
C LEU A 127 -5.99 20.44 6.80
N ARG A 128 -5.81 21.13 7.93
CA ARG A 128 -6.12 22.56 7.97
C ARG A 128 -5.05 23.32 7.17
N PRO A 129 -5.44 24.08 6.14
CA PRO A 129 -4.52 24.89 5.36
C PRO A 129 -3.77 25.90 6.24
#